data_AF-A0A9E2IGK3-F1
#
_entry.id   AF-A0A9E2IGK3-F1
#
_cell.length_a   1.000
_cell.length_b   1.000
_cell.length_c   1.000
_cell.angle_alpha   90.00
_cell.angle_beta   90.00
_cell.angle_gamma   90.00
#
_symmetry.space_group_name_H-M   'P 1'
#
loop_
_entity.id
_entity.type
_entity.pdbx_description
1 polymer ?
#
loop_
_entity_poly.entity_id
_entity_poly.type
_entity_poly.pdbx_seq_one_letter_code
_entity_poly.pdbx_strand_id
1 'polypeptide(L)'
;MKKDQDLGQLVFGDDEKKIQDPIRMYLSDIGKIELLTPVKEVAIAKRIERGEEEIEEAVFSLLISLREIKRISMLLIQKKIDILKVIQVPSPETVTENKKEKLTLRFHNFFNKAEKEKDDIVTLKKQQKGPSLAALTDNLQKKLSKGTARNKRHGRKGSKNPARAG
;
A
#
# COMPACT_ATOMS: atom_id res chain seq x y z
N MET A 1 54.08 -74.51 -6.08
CA MET A 1 52.80 -73.96 -6.57
C MET A 1 52.60 -72.63 -5.83
N LYS A 2 53.03 -71.48 -6.39
CA LYS A 2 52.19 -70.48 -7.11
C LYS A 2 50.81 -70.32 -6.43
N LYS A 3 50.41 -69.20 -5.85
CA LYS A 3 50.39 -67.78 -6.28
C LYS A 3 50.20 -66.92 -5.00
N ASP A 4 50.95 -65.84 -4.78
CA ASP A 4 50.61 -64.45 -5.18
C ASP A 4 49.29 -63.98 -4.55
N GLN A 5 49.13 -62.83 -3.90
CA GLN A 5 49.93 -61.61 -3.76
C GLN A 5 49.25 -60.72 -2.72
N ASP A 6 50.06 -59.87 -2.13
CA ASP A 6 49.79 -58.73 -1.26
C ASP A 6 48.95 -57.63 -1.97
N LEU A 7 48.60 -56.58 -1.22
CA LEU A 7 48.18 -55.23 -1.66
C LEU A 7 46.67 -54.90 -1.64
N GLY A 8 46.33 -53.85 -0.88
CA GLY A 8 45.39 -52.86 -1.37
C GLY A 8 44.42 -52.30 -0.34
N GLN A 9 44.93 -51.50 0.58
CA GLN A 9 44.15 -50.41 1.17
C GLN A 9 43.67 -49.50 0.03
N LEU A 10 42.43 -49.70 -0.44
CA LEU A 10 41.78 -48.78 -1.36
C LEU A 10 40.96 -47.80 -0.51
N VAL A 11 41.64 -46.72 -0.16
CA VAL A 11 41.01 -45.43 0.14
C VAL A 11 40.18 -45.08 -1.10
N PHE A 12 38.86 -45.24 -1.02
CA PHE A 12 37.95 -44.71 -2.03
C PHE A 12 37.89 -43.19 -1.85
N GLY A 13 38.92 -42.51 -2.36
CA GLY A 13 38.81 -41.14 -2.80
C GLY A 13 37.94 -41.13 -4.06
N ASP A 14 36.62 -41.12 -3.89
CA ASP A 14 35.65 -41.11 -4.99
C ASP A 14 35.11 -39.69 -5.27
N ASP A 15 35.97 -38.67 -5.13
CA ASP A 15 35.62 -37.28 -5.39
C ASP A 15 35.73 -36.85 -6.86
N GLU A 16 36.21 -37.72 -7.77
CA GLU A 16 36.53 -37.35 -9.16
C GLU A 16 35.66 -38.00 -10.25
N LYS A 17 34.76 -38.93 -9.92
CA LYS A 17 33.72 -39.40 -10.87
C LYS A 17 32.41 -38.62 -10.69
N LYS A 18 32.51 -37.30 -10.52
CA LYS A 18 31.39 -36.35 -10.30
C LYS A 18 30.57 -36.05 -11.56
N ILE A 19 30.20 -37.08 -12.33
CA ILE A 19 29.10 -37.02 -13.28
C ILE A 19 28.23 -38.25 -12.98
N GLN A 20 27.62 -38.27 -11.79
CA GLN A 20 26.84 -39.41 -11.32
C GLN A 20 25.37 -39.05 -11.30
N ASP A 21 24.67 -39.53 -12.33
CA ASP A 21 23.22 -39.67 -12.44
C ASP A 21 22.39 -38.45 -11.95
N PRO A 22 21.78 -37.67 -12.86
CA PRO A 22 20.90 -36.55 -12.50
C PRO A 22 19.83 -36.90 -11.46
N ILE A 23 19.37 -38.16 -11.46
CA ILE A 23 18.42 -38.65 -10.47
C ILE A 23 19.09 -38.77 -9.10
N ARG A 24 20.27 -39.38 -9.02
CA ARG A 24 21.04 -39.50 -7.77
C ARG A 24 21.41 -38.14 -7.20
N MET A 25 21.77 -37.20 -8.06
CA MET A 25 22.03 -35.82 -7.69
C MET A 25 20.77 -35.16 -7.10
N TYR A 26 19.63 -35.25 -7.80
CA TYR A 26 18.36 -34.70 -7.34
C TYR A 26 17.92 -35.30 -5.99
N LEU A 27 17.98 -36.63 -5.85
CA LEU A 27 17.60 -37.32 -4.61
C LEU A 27 18.50 -36.95 -3.44
N SER A 28 19.80 -36.82 -3.69
CA SER A 28 20.77 -36.39 -2.67
C SER A 28 20.53 -34.94 -2.24
N ASP A 29 20.12 -34.07 -3.17
CA ASP A 29 19.85 -32.67 -2.88
C ASP A 29 18.50 -32.44 -2.17
N ILE A 30 17.42 -33.11 -2.58
CA ILE A 30 16.14 -33.04 -1.85
C ILE A 30 16.24 -33.71 -0.47
N GLY A 31 17.09 -34.74 -0.31
CA GLY A 31 17.31 -35.44 0.95
C GLY A 31 18.04 -34.60 2.01
N LYS A 32 18.67 -33.49 1.64
CA LYS A 32 19.30 -32.53 2.58
C LYS A 32 18.29 -31.57 3.21
N ILE A 33 17.08 -31.48 2.67
CA ILE A 33 16.05 -30.56 3.15
C ILE A 33 15.27 -31.23 4.28
N GLU A 34 15.26 -30.59 5.45
CA GLU A 34 14.46 -31.07 6.58
C GLU A 34 12.96 -31.01 6.27
N LEU A 35 12.23 -32.03 6.70
CA LEU A 35 10.77 -32.01 6.63
C LEU A 35 10.20 -30.89 7.52
N LEU A 36 9.08 -30.32 7.07
CA LEU A 36 8.38 -29.31 7.84
C LEU A 36 7.69 -29.95 9.06
N THR A 37 7.77 -29.26 10.19
CA THR A 37 6.92 -29.57 11.35
C THR A 37 5.62 -28.79 11.21
N PRO A 38 4.51 -29.23 11.85
CA PRO A 38 3.23 -28.50 11.78
C PRO A 38 3.36 -27.02 12.17
N VAL A 39 4.26 -26.70 13.11
CA VAL A 39 4.55 -25.31 13.51
C VAL A 39 5.25 -24.53 12.38
N LYS A 40 6.24 -25.15 11.70
CA LYS A 40 6.92 -24.52 10.55
C LYS A 40 5.95 -24.34 9.38
N GLU A 41 5.05 -25.29 9.13
CA GLU A 41 4.01 -25.17 8.09
C GLU A 41 3.10 -23.96 8.32
N VAL A 42 2.57 -23.82 9.53
CA VAL A 42 1.73 -22.67 9.90
C VAL A 42 2.51 -21.36 9.81
N ALA A 43 3.78 -21.33 10.21
CA ALA A 43 4.62 -20.14 10.11
C ALA A 43 4.84 -19.70 8.65
N ILE A 44 5.05 -20.65 7.74
CA ILE A 44 5.16 -20.39 6.30
C ILE A 44 3.83 -19.88 5.75
N ALA A 45 2.71 -20.54 6.09
CA ALA A 45 1.38 -20.13 5.63
C ALA A 45 1.07 -18.67 6.04
N LYS A 46 1.32 -18.31 7.30
CA LYS A 46 1.13 -16.93 7.79
C LYS A 46 2.06 -15.91 7.12
N ARG A 47 3.25 -16.33 6.70
CA ARG A 47 4.17 -15.45 5.98
C ARG A 47 3.69 -15.22 4.55
N ILE A 48 3.13 -16.24 3.90
CA ILE A 48 2.53 -16.12 2.57
C ILE A 48 1.31 -15.19 2.64
N GLU A 49 0.41 -15.43 3.60
CA GLU A 49 -0.79 -14.61 3.81
C GLU A 49 -0.45 -13.12 4.02
N ARG A 50 0.51 -12.81 4.89
CA ARG A 50 0.99 -11.41 5.06
C ARG A 50 1.57 -10.83 3.77
N GLY A 51 2.30 -11.63 3.00
CA GLY A 51 2.83 -11.18 1.71
C GLY A 51 1.73 -10.87 0.70
N GLU A 52 0.65 -11.66 0.69
CA GLU A 52 -0.53 -11.39 -0.13
C GLU A 52 -1.22 -10.10 0.30
N GLU A 53 -1.44 -9.90 1.61
CA GLU A 53 -1.99 -8.65 2.16
C GLU A 53 -1.15 -7.42 1.77
N GLU A 54 0.18 -7.50 1.91
CA GLU A 54 1.10 -6.41 1.53
C GLU A 54 1.01 -6.07 0.04
N ILE A 55 0.90 -7.09 -0.83
CA ILE A 55 0.76 -6.90 -2.28
C ILE A 55 -0.60 -6.28 -2.59
N GLU A 56 -1.69 -6.77 -1.98
CA GLU A 56 -3.03 -6.22 -2.18
C GLU A 56 -3.08 -4.74 -1.80
N GLU A 57 -2.59 -4.37 -0.61
CA GLU A 57 -2.53 -2.98 -0.17
C GLU A 57 -1.71 -2.10 -1.11
N ALA A 58 -0.53 -2.58 -1.51
CA ALA A 58 0.33 -1.85 -2.44
C ALA A 58 -0.38 -1.62 -3.79
N VAL A 59 -1.00 -2.64 -4.36
CA VAL A 59 -1.72 -2.54 -5.64
C VAL A 59 -2.93 -1.61 -5.52
N PHE A 60 -3.76 -1.74 -4.49
CA PHE A 60 -4.95 -0.90 -4.33
C PHE A 60 -4.63 0.55 -3.95
N SER A 61 -3.45 0.83 -3.40
CA SER A 61 -2.99 2.20 -3.14
C SER A 61 -2.70 3.02 -4.40
N LEU A 62 -2.44 2.35 -5.53
CA LEU A 62 -2.08 3.00 -6.79
C LEU A 62 -3.30 3.66 -7.46
N LEU A 63 -3.10 4.86 -7.99
CA LEU A 63 -4.14 5.60 -8.73
C LEU A 63 -4.60 4.87 -9.99
N ILE A 64 -3.69 4.13 -10.65
CA ILE A 64 -4.03 3.39 -11.87
C ILE A 64 -4.98 2.23 -11.59
N SER A 65 -4.84 1.56 -10.44
CA SER A 65 -5.69 0.45 -10.05
C SER A 65 -7.15 0.86 -9.94
N LEU A 66 -7.43 2.02 -9.33
CA LEU A 66 -8.80 2.55 -9.24
C LEU A 66 -9.42 2.84 -10.61
N ARG A 67 -8.61 3.38 -11.53
CA ARG A 67 -9.06 3.64 -12.91
C ARG A 67 -9.39 2.34 -13.64
N GLU A 68 -8.51 1.35 -13.54
CA GLU A 68 -8.72 0.06 -14.21
C GLU A 68 -9.90 -0.69 -13.61
N ILE A 69 -10.09 -0.65 -12.30
CA ILE A 69 -11.25 -1.26 -11.66
C ILE A 69 -12.56 -0.61 -12.13
N LYS A 70 -12.59 0.73 -12.25
CA LYS A 70 -13.74 1.45 -12.82
C LYS A 70 -14.00 1.02 -14.26
N ARG A 71 -12.96 0.87 -15.06
CA ARG A 71 -13.05 0.36 -16.43
C ARG A 71 -13.65 -1.03 -16.47
N ILE A 72 -13.14 -1.97 -15.66
CA ILE A 72 -13.66 -3.34 -15.55
C ILE A 72 -15.14 -3.31 -15.16
N SER A 73 -15.50 -2.48 -14.17
CA SER A 73 -16.88 -2.29 -13.71
C SER A 73 -17.82 -1.88 -14.84
N MET A 74 -17.41 -0.92 -15.68
CA MET A 74 -18.18 -0.51 -16.86
C MET A 74 -18.29 -1.62 -17.91
N LEU A 75 -17.21 -2.38 -18.15
CA LEU A 75 -17.22 -3.49 -19.10
C LEU A 75 -18.14 -4.63 -18.65
N LEU A 76 -18.23 -4.89 -17.35
CA LEU A 76 -19.17 -5.85 -16.76
C LEU A 76 -20.63 -5.43 -16.97
N ILE A 77 -20.97 -4.16 -16.73
CA ILE A 77 -22.32 -3.63 -17.00
C ILE A 77 -22.68 -3.74 -18.48
N GLN A 78 -21.71 -3.44 -19.36
CA GLN A 78 -21.87 -3.57 -20.80
C GLN A 78 -21.91 -5.03 -21.27
N LYS A 79 -21.82 -6.01 -20.36
CA LYS A 79 -21.79 -7.46 -20.64
C LYS A 79 -20.65 -7.85 -21.61
N LYS A 80 -19.56 -7.08 -21.65
CA LYS A 80 -18.36 -7.35 -22.47
C LYS A 80 -17.38 -8.30 -21.80
N ILE A 81 -17.43 -8.38 -20.46
CA ILE A 81 -16.64 -9.30 -19.64
C ILE A 81 -17.61 -10.04 -18.73
N ASP A 82 -17.35 -11.33 -18.46
CA ASP A 82 -18.11 -12.12 -17.48
C ASP A 82 -17.56 -11.85 -16.07
N ILE A 83 -18.47 -11.61 -15.11
CA ILE A 83 -18.12 -11.40 -13.70
C ILE A 83 -17.30 -12.56 -13.13
N LEU A 84 -17.51 -13.79 -13.58
CA LEU A 84 -16.76 -14.96 -13.14
C LEU A 84 -15.28 -14.95 -13.56
N LYS A 85 -14.90 -14.09 -14.52
CA LYS A 85 -13.48 -13.86 -14.86
C LYS A 85 -12.81 -12.81 -13.97
N VAL A 86 -13.61 -12.06 -13.20
CA VAL A 86 -13.14 -10.95 -12.36
C VAL A 86 -13.11 -11.35 -10.89
N ILE A 87 -14.08 -12.14 -10.43
CA ILE A 87 -14.17 -12.58 -9.04
C ILE A 87 -14.00 -14.10 -8.93
N GLN A 88 -13.39 -14.55 -7.83
CA GLN A 88 -13.37 -15.96 -7.49
C GLN A 88 -14.68 -16.34 -6.79
N VAL A 89 -15.28 -17.44 -7.22
CA VAL A 89 -16.50 -18.01 -6.64
C VAL A 89 -16.27 -19.50 -6.43
N PRO A 90 -16.62 -20.09 -5.26
CA PRO A 90 -16.34 -21.50 -4.95
C PRO A 90 -16.94 -22.52 -5.92
N SER A 91 -18.00 -22.16 -6.65
CA SER A 91 -18.69 -23.06 -7.58
C SER A 91 -19.20 -22.29 -8.80
N PRO A 92 -18.29 -21.86 -9.70
CA PRO A 92 -18.63 -20.96 -10.81
C PRO A 92 -19.64 -21.57 -11.78
N GLU A 93 -19.64 -22.89 -11.92
CA GLU A 93 -20.53 -23.64 -12.81
C GLU A 93 -22.00 -23.57 -12.39
N THR A 94 -22.27 -23.36 -11.09
CA THR A 94 -23.65 -23.31 -10.54
C THR A 94 -24.24 -21.89 -10.52
N VAL A 95 -23.49 -20.90 -11.00
CA VAL A 95 -23.90 -19.50 -11.00
C VAL A 95 -24.79 -19.22 -12.19
N THR A 96 -26.09 -19.09 -11.93
CA THR A 96 -27.09 -18.70 -12.92
C THR A 96 -26.89 -17.26 -13.40
N GLU A 97 -27.39 -16.91 -14.58
CA GLU A 97 -27.29 -15.54 -15.12
C GLU A 97 -27.90 -14.48 -14.19
N ASN A 98 -29.03 -14.78 -13.53
CA ASN A 98 -29.61 -13.88 -12.53
C ASN A 98 -28.68 -13.64 -11.34
N LYS A 99 -27.90 -14.65 -10.93
CA LYS A 99 -26.89 -14.48 -9.87
C LYS A 99 -25.71 -13.67 -10.39
N LYS A 100 -25.24 -13.91 -11.62
CA LYS A 100 -24.18 -13.11 -12.26
C LYS A 100 -24.56 -11.64 -12.33
N GLU A 101 -25.78 -11.32 -12.76
CA GLU A 101 -26.25 -9.93 -12.87
C GLU A 101 -26.31 -9.25 -11.49
N LYS A 102 -26.76 -9.95 -10.45
CA LYS A 102 -26.70 -9.46 -9.06
C LYS A 102 -25.26 -9.22 -8.59
N LEU A 103 -24.33 -10.13 -8.92
CA LEU A 103 -22.92 -9.99 -8.57
C LEU A 103 -22.29 -8.79 -9.29
N THR A 104 -22.57 -8.60 -10.57
CA THR A 104 -22.13 -7.44 -11.35
C THR A 104 -22.63 -6.12 -10.72
N LEU A 105 -23.91 -6.05 -10.36
CA LEU A 105 -24.46 -4.86 -9.72
C LEU A 105 -23.84 -4.61 -8.34
N ARG A 106 -23.62 -5.66 -7.54
CA ARG A 106 -22.94 -5.52 -6.24
C ARG A 106 -21.51 -5.02 -6.42
N PHE A 107 -20.75 -5.59 -7.34
CA PHE A 107 -19.40 -5.15 -7.68
C PHE A 107 -19.39 -3.66 -8.07
N HIS A 108 -20.28 -3.27 -8.99
CA HIS A 108 -20.36 -1.88 -9.44
C HIS A 108 -20.72 -0.90 -8.33
N ASN A 109 -21.76 -1.22 -7.55
CA ASN A 109 -22.23 -0.34 -6.47
C ASN A 109 -21.19 -0.21 -5.35
N PHE A 110 -20.48 -1.29 -5.05
CA PHE A 110 -19.37 -1.29 -4.10
C PHE A 110 -18.28 -0.31 -4.54
N PHE A 111 -17.82 -0.39 -5.79
CA PHE A 111 -16.77 0.50 -6.29
C PHE A 111 -17.21 1.96 -6.41
N ASN A 112 -18.43 2.23 -6.86
CA ASN A 112 -18.94 3.61 -6.92
C ASN A 112 -19.03 4.25 -5.53
N LYS A 113 -19.42 3.47 -4.51
CA LYS A 113 -19.45 3.97 -3.13
C LYS A 113 -18.05 4.33 -2.65
N ALA A 114 -17.07 3.46 -2.89
CA ALA A 114 -15.67 3.70 -2.54
C ALA A 114 -15.06 4.91 -3.30
N GLU A 115 -15.40 5.09 -4.58
CA GLU A 115 -14.95 6.24 -5.38
C GLU A 115 -15.50 7.55 -4.81
N LYS A 116 -16.78 7.59 -4.43
CA LYS A 116 -17.42 8.77 -3.84
C LYS A 116 -16.76 9.17 -2.51
N GLU A 117 -16.49 8.21 -1.64
CA GLU A 117 -15.80 8.47 -0.36
C GLU A 117 -14.39 9.05 -0.58
N LYS A 118 -13.68 8.61 -1.62
CA LYS A 118 -12.38 9.20 -1.99
C LYS A 118 -12.49 10.65 -2.45
N ASP A 119 -13.48 10.97 -3.28
CA ASP A 119 -13.71 12.35 -3.75
C ASP A 119 -14.13 13.28 -2.60
N ASP A 120 -14.92 12.78 -1.66
CA ASP A 120 -15.31 13.49 -0.44
C ASP A 120 -14.07 13.78 0.44
N ILE A 121 -13.14 12.83 0.59
CA ILE A 121 -11.87 13.05 1.30
C ILE A 121 -11.00 14.13 0.60
N VAL A 122 -10.94 14.11 -0.73
CA VAL A 122 -10.16 15.10 -1.50
C VAL A 122 -10.77 16.50 -1.36
N THR A 123 -12.09 16.62 -1.39
CA THR A 123 -12.78 17.91 -1.25
C THR A 123 -12.67 18.46 0.18
N LEU A 124 -12.79 17.61 1.21
CA LEU A 124 -12.57 17.99 2.61
C LEU A 124 -11.12 18.46 2.86
N LYS A 125 -10.11 17.78 2.29
CA LYS A 125 -8.70 18.24 2.38
C LYS A 125 -8.46 19.59 1.71
N LYS A 126 -9.19 19.93 0.64
CA LYS A 126 -9.10 21.25 0.00
C LYS A 126 -9.69 22.35 0.88
N GLN A 127 -10.75 22.05 1.64
CA GLN A 127 -11.42 23.00 2.53
C GLN A 127 -10.64 23.25 3.84
N GLN A 128 -9.82 22.29 4.29
CA GLN A 128 -8.97 22.44 5.48
C GLN A 128 -7.65 23.21 5.24
N LYS A 129 -7.33 23.63 4.01
CA LYS A 129 -6.27 24.63 3.79
C LYS A 129 -6.76 25.98 4.30
N GLY A 130 -6.58 26.22 5.60
CA GLY A 130 -6.74 27.54 6.22
C GLY A 130 -5.84 28.59 5.56
N PRO A 131 -5.99 29.89 5.90
CA PRO A 131 -5.20 30.96 5.28
C PRO A 131 -3.71 30.59 5.32
N SER A 132 -3.06 30.66 4.16
CA SER A 132 -1.62 30.45 4.01
C SER A 132 -0.86 31.19 5.10
N LEU A 133 0.27 30.63 5.55
CA LEU A 133 1.17 31.30 6.51
C LEU A 133 1.52 32.73 6.04
N ALA A 134 1.60 32.95 4.72
CA ALA A 134 1.75 34.27 4.10
C ALA A 134 0.52 35.19 4.32
N ALA A 135 -0.70 34.65 4.23
CA ALA A 135 -1.94 35.40 4.48
C ALA A 135 -2.13 35.73 5.98
N LEU A 136 -1.59 34.90 6.87
CA LEU A 136 -1.54 35.16 8.31
C LEU A 136 -0.52 36.26 8.66
N THR A 137 0.67 36.23 8.05
CA THR A 137 1.69 37.29 8.22
C THR A 137 1.20 38.62 7.67
N ASP A 138 0.55 38.64 6.51
CA ASP A 138 0.00 39.86 5.90
C ASP A 138 -1.07 40.51 6.78
N ASN A 139 -1.95 39.70 7.38
CA ASN A 139 -2.99 40.20 8.28
C ASN A 139 -2.42 40.74 9.60
N LEU A 140 -1.37 40.12 10.14
CA LEU A 140 -0.64 40.62 11.31
C LEU A 140 0.06 41.95 11.01
N GLN A 141 0.76 42.03 9.87
CA GLN A 141 1.46 43.23 9.44
C GLN A 141 0.50 44.41 9.19
N LYS A 142 -0.67 44.13 8.62
CA LYS A 142 -1.75 45.11 8.38
C LYS A 142 -2.47 45.55 9.66
N LYS A 143 -2.49 44.74 10.72
CA LYS A 143 -2.98 45.12 12.07
C LYS A 143 -1.95 45.96 12.83
N LEU A 144 -0.67 45.64 12.72
CA LEU A 144 0.42 46.39 13.35
C LEU A 144 0.59 47.81 12.77
N SER A 145 0.41 47.98 11.47
CA SER A 145 0.48 49.30 10.82
C SER A 145 -0.70 50.22 11.15
N LYS A 146 -1.88 49.66 11.46
CA LYS A 146 -3.06 50.43 11.89
C LYS A 146 -3.00 50.89 13.35
N GLY A 147 -2.28 50.17 14.22
CA GLY A 147 -2.13 50.52 15.65
C GLY A 147 -1.20 51.70 15.92
N THR A 148 -0.17 51.89 15.10
CA THR A 148 0.84 52.96 15.28
C THR A 148 0.34 54.35 14.88
N ALA A 149 -0.71 54.45 14.06
CA ALA A 149 -1.30 55.73 13.64
C ALA A 149 -2.10 56.43 14.76
N ARG A 150 -2.57 55.70 15.78
CA ARG A 150 -3.42 56.26 16.85
C ARG A 150 -2.62 56.93 17.97
N ASN A 151 -1.36 56.56 18.20
CA ASN A 151 -0.60 56.97 19.38
C ASN A 151 0.25 58.26 19.22
N LYS A 152 0.24 58.92 18.05
CA LYS A 152 0.94 60.21 17.85
C LYS A 152 0.12 61.46 18.20
N ARG A 153 -1.10 61.33 18.74
CA ARG A 153 -2.01 62.48 19.00
C ARG A 153 -2.08 62.95 20.46
N HIS A 154 -1.37 62.32 21.40
CA HIS A 154 -1.48 62.65 22.85
C HIS A 154 -0.14 63.01 23.51
N GLY A 155 0.67 63.84 22.84
CA GLY A 155 1.97 64.27 23.37
C GLY A 155 2.32 65.72 23.05
N ARG A 156 1.41 66.68 23.22
CA ARG A 156 1.79 68.11 23.36
C ARG A 156 0.62 68.94 23.90
N LYS A 157 0.60 69.17 25.21
CA LYS A 157 0.09 70.38 25.89
C LYS A 157 0.32 70.23 27.39
N GLY A 158 1.57 70.46 27.80
CA GLY A 158 1.94 70.80 29.17
C GLY A 158 2.35 72.27 29.22
N SER A 159 2.04 72.92 30.34
CA SER A 159 2.27 74.33 30.70
C SER A 159 1.20 75.34 30.23
N LYS A 160 0.14 75.47 31.03
CA LYS A 160 -0.40 76.78 31.40
C LYS A 160 0.19 77.11 32.78
N ASN A 161 0.90 78.22 32.93
CA ASN A 161 1.16 78.83 34.22
C ASN A 161 0.37 80.14 34.31
N PRO A 162 -0.51 80.35 35.31
CA PRO A 162 -1.24 81.59 35.51
C PRO A 162 -0.80 82.32 36.79
N ALA A 163 -0.34 83.57 36.68
CA ALA A 163 -0.35 84.60 37.74
C ALA A 163 0.17 85.91 37.12
N ARG A 164 -0.68 86.86 36.74
CA ARG A 164 -1.39 87.90 37.52
C ARG A 164 -0.48 89.07 37.93
N ALA A 165 -0.68 90.17 37.21
CA ALA A 165 -0.67 91.59 37.59
C ALA A 165 -0.09 92.01 38.94
N GLY A 166 0.81 92.99 38.85
CA GLY A 166 1.32 93.87 39.89
C GLY A 166 2.29 94.85 39.26
#